data_AF-A0A7S4BEF0-F1
#
_entry.id   AF-A0A7S4BEF0-F1
#
_cell.length_a   1.000
_cell.length_b   1.000
_cell.length_c   1.000
_cell.angle_alpha   90.00
_cell.angle_beta   90.00
_cell.angle_gamma   90.00
#
_symmetry.space_group_name_H-M   'P 1'
#
loop_
_entity.id
_entity.type
_entity.pdbx_description
1 polymer ?
#
loop_
_entity_poly.entity_id
_entity_poly.type
_entity_poly.pdbx_seq_one_letter_code
_entity_poly.pdbx_strand_id
1 'polypeptide(L)'
;PQLRALHWRKVPPTRLDGSVWKQLPSDEVTVDEQELKKLFTMKPIGLKKNLPTAAVSAAADTNKKVMLLDMKRSNQIQITLAKFKPATNAQVREAILKLDESMIRQENLPQLRDCAPTAEEQEMLQKYIDGEPSDRLQPAEQFLLEMASVLRLGPRLQCFNSKLGFAARYSDCQAQVSAVSNAVKAVRSSRVLRTLLALLLKCGNV
;
A
#
# COMPACT_ATOMS: atom_id res chain seq x y z
N PRO A 1 11.38 -9.72 -36.26
CA PRO A 1 11.28 -8.68 -35.19
C PRO A 1 10.20 -9.05 -34.16
N GLN A 2 10.52 -9.06 -32.87
CA GLN A 2 9.55 -9.38 -31.82
C GLN A 2 8.65 -8.17 -31.57
N LEU A 3 7.33 -8.35 -31.68
CA LEU A 3 6.36 -7.32 -31.32
C LEU A 3 6.18 -7.27 -29.81
N ARG A 4 5.83 -6.10 -29.29
CA ARG A 4 5.40 -5.98 -27.90
C ARG A 4 4.21 -6.91 -27.65
N ALA A 5 4.27 -7.68 -26.56
CA ALA A 5 3.23 -8.65 -26.24
C ALA A 5 1.92 -7.94 -25.86
N LEU A 6 0.80 -8.43 -26.40
CA LEU A 6 -0.54 -8.00 -25.99
C LEU A 6 -0.97 -8.82 -24.77
N HIS A 7 -1.11 -8.17 -23.62
CA HIS A 7 -1.45 -8.83 -22.34
C HIS A 7 -2.95 -9.09 -22.15
N TRP A 8 -3.62 -9.61 -23.17
CA TRP A 8 -5.02 -10.00 -23.08
C TRP A 8 -5.22 -11.32 -22.33
N ARG A 9 -6.38 -11.47 -21.65
CA ARG A 9 -6.83 -12.76 -21.16
C ARG A 9 -7.68 -13.41 -22.23
N LYS A 10 -7.24 -14.56 -22.73
CA LYS A 10 -7.97 -15.32 -23.76
C LYS A 10 -9.27 -15.87 -23.17
N VAL A 11 -10.35 -15.80 -23.96
CA VAL A 11 -11.62 -16.43 -23.62
C VAL A 11 -11.50 -17.94 -23.90
N PRO A 12 -11.77 -18.81 -22.92
CA PRO A 12 -11.74 -20.25 -23.15
C PRO A 12 -12.79 -20.69 -24.19
N PRO A 13 -12.51 -21.72 -25.00
CA PRO A 13 -13.43 -22.19 -26.05
C PRO A 13 -14.83 -22.56 -25.53
N THR A 14 -14.90 -23.07 -24.30
CA THR A 14 -16.15 -23.44 -23.61
C THR A 14 -17.08 -22.28 -23.30
N ARG A 15 -16.60 -21.03 -23.42
CA ARG A 15 -17.38 -19.80 -23.20
C ARG A 15 -17.60 -18.98 -24.48
N LEU A 16 -17.26 -19.54 -25.65
CA LEU A 16 -17.43 -18.85 -26.93
C LEU A 16 -18.87 -18.92 -27.45
N ASP A 17 -19.58 -20.02 -27.20
CA ASP A 17 -20.97 -20.20 -27.65
C ASP A 17 -21.91 -19.21 -26.94
N GLY A 18 -22.68 -18.46 -27.74
CA GLY A 18 -23.55 -17.39 -27.27
C GLY A 18 -22.84 -16.07 -26.91
N SER A 19 -21.51 -15.99 -27.08
CA SER A 19 -20.75 -14.76 -26.83
C SER A 19 -20.64 -13.89 -28.09
N VAL A 20 -20.43 -12.59 -27.88
CA VAL A 20 -20.20 -11.62 -28.97
C VAL A 20 -19.02 -12.01 -29.86
N TRP A 21 -18.02 -12.71 -29.31
CA TRP A 21 -16.82 -13.14 -30.04
C TRP A 21 -17.12 -14.07 -31.22
N LYS A 22 -18.25 -14.80 -31.20
CA LYS A 22 -18.67 -15.68 -32.30
C LYS A 22 -19.42 -14.94 -33.41
N GLN A 23 -19.87 -13.71 -33.14
CA GLN A 23 -20.66 -12.87 -34.04
C GLN A 23 -19.81 -11.79 -34.72
N LEU A 24 -18.52 -11.68 -34.37
CA LEU A 24 -17.63 -10.69 -34.96
C LEU A 24 -17.23 -11.09 -36.39
N PRO A 25 -17.29 -10.17 -37.36
CA PRO A 25 -16.84 -10.43 -38.72
C PRO A 25 -15.31 -10.44 -38.74
N SER A 26 -14.72 -11.63 -38.64
CA SER A 26 -13.25 -11.80 -38.60
C SER A 26 -12.57 -11.38 -39.90
N ASP A 27 -13.32 -11.34 -41.02
CA ASP A 27 -12.80 -11.10 -42.37
C ASP A 27 -13.06 -9.68 -42.90
N GLU A 28 -13.83 -8.84 -42.20
CA GLU A 28 -14.15 -7.46 -42.65
C GLU A 28 -13.10 -6.42 -42.22
N VAL A 29 -12.27 -6.74 -41.22
CA VAL A 29 -11.26 -5.82 -40.68
C VAL A 29 -9.88 -6.25 -41.17
N THR A 30 -9.35 -5.52 -42.14
CA THR A 30 -7.97 -5.68 -42.58
C THR A 30 -7.04 -4.80 -41.75
N VAL A 31 -5.93 -5.37 -41.29
CA VAL A 31 -4.90 -4.65 -40.53
C VAL A 31 -3.64 -4.59 -41.37
N ASP A 32 -3.05 -3.40 -41.51
CA ASP A 32 -1.74 -3.25 -42.13
C ASP A 32 -0.67 -3.85 -41.22
N GLU A 33 -0.30 -5.09 -41.51
CA GLU A 33 0.73 -5.80 -40.76
C GLU A 33 2.11 -5.15 -40.84
N GLN A 34 2.42 -4.46 -41.93
CA GLN A 34 3.74 -3.86 -42.13
C GLN A 34 3.89 -2.62 -41.25
N GLU A 35 2.86 -1.78 -41.21
CA GLU A 35 2.81 -0.61 -40.33
C GLU A 35 2.74 -1.02 -38.85
N LEU A 36 1.93 -2.03 -38.52
CA LEU A 36 1.87 -2.60 -37.17
C LEU A 36 3.25 -3.10 -36.72
N LYS A 37 3.96 -3.83 -37.59
CA LYS A 37 5.32 -4.29 -37.30
C LYS A 37 6.28 -3.12 -37.13
N LYS A 38 6.20 -2.08 -37.96
CA LYS A 38 7.07 -0.90 -37.86
C LYS A 38 6.88 -0.15 -36.54
N LEU A 39 5.63 0.04 -36.10
CA LEU A 39 5.30 0.83 -34.91
C LEU A 39 5.50 0.05 -33.60
N PHE A 40 5.24 -1.26 -33.58
CA PHE A 40 5.20 -2.07 -32.36
C PHE A 40 6.34 -3.09 -32.23
N THR A 41 7.30 -3.08 -33.16
CA THR A 41 8.55 -3.84 -32.97
C THR A 41 9.28 -3.34 -31.73
N MET A 42 9.63 -4.26 -30.85
CA MET A 42 10.57 -3.98 -29.77
C MET A 42 11.89 -3.59 -30.42
N LYS A 43 12.30 -2.32 -30.26
CA LYS A 43 13.69 -1.94 -30.53
C LYS A 43 14.55 -2.89 -29.72
N PRO A 44 15.56 -3.55 -30.30
CA PRO A 44 16.54 -4.27 -29.49
C PRO A 44 17.15 -3.23 -28.57
N ILE A 45 16.73 -3.25 -27.30
CA ILE A 45 17.58 -2.72 -26.24
C ILE A 45 18.86 -3.51 -26.43
N GLY A 46 19.97 -2.82 -26.65
CA GLY A 46 21.28 -3.43 -26.77
C GLY A 46 21.58 -4.23 -25.50
N LEU A 47 21.06 -5.45 -25.45
CA LEU A 47 21.62 -6.55 -24.69
C LEU A 47 22.98 -6.73 -25.32
N LYS A 48 23.99 -6.14 -24.66
CA LYS A 48 25.39 -6.53 -24.83
C LYS A 48 25.41 -8.04 -24.66
N LYS A 49 25.38 -8.71 -25.81
CA LYS A 49 25.54 -10.14 -25.94
C LYS A 49 27.00 -10.41 -25.63
N ASN A 50 27.27 -10.88 -24.42
CA ASN A 50 28.46 -11.66 -24.11
C ASN A 50 28.04 -12.70 -23.07
N LEU A 51 27.58 -13.85 -23.56
CA LEU A 51 28.04 -15.10 -22.97
C LEU A 51 29.19 -15.59 -23.86
N PRO A 52 30.21 -16.18 -23.24
CA PRO A 52 30.55 -17.54 -23.60
C PRO A 52 30.31 -18.45 -22.39
N THR A 53 29.58 -19.54 -22.64
CA THR A 53 29.75 -20.79 -21.92
C THR A 53 31.23 -21.20 -21.98
N ALA A 54 31.95 -20.99 -20.88
CA ALA A 54 33.21 -21.65 -20.60
C ALA A 54 33.33 -21.79 -19.09
N ALA A 55 33.80 -22.96 -18.67
CA ALA A 55 34.03 -23.37 -17.31
C ALA A 55 34.80 -22.33 -16.48
N VAL A 56 34.47 -22.27 -15.19
CA VAL A 56 35.30 -21.86 -14.05
C VAL A 56 36.31 -20.73 -14.34
N SER A 57 35.97 -19.52 -13.90
CA SER A 57 36.97 -18.62 -13.31
C SER A 57 36.28 -17.59 -12.42
N ALA A 58 36.72 -17.56 -11.17
CA ALA A 58 36.41 -16.53 -10.21
C ALA A 58 36.81 -15.15 -10.77
N ALA A 59 35.83 -14.28 -11.00
CA ALA A 59 36.05 -12.86 -11.18
C ALA A 59 34.87 -12.11 -10.59
N ALA A 60 35.11 -11.52 -9.44
CA ALA A 60 34.14 -10.88 -8.57
C ALA A 60 33.60 -9.59 -9.23
N ASP A 61 32.34 -9.63 -9.68
CA ASP A 61 31.53 -8.44 -9.96
C ASP A 61 30.76 -8.11 -8.69
N THR A 62 31.45 -7.47 -7.73
CA THR A 62 31.06 -7.35 -6.32
C THR A 62 29.89 -6.39 -6.03
N ASN A 63 29.16 -5.92 -7.04
CA ASN A 63 28.21 -4.80 -6.87
C ASN A 63 26.78 -5.05 -7.36
N LYS A 64 26.38 -6.30 -7.64
CA LYS A 64 24.99 -6.62 -7.95
C LYS A 64 24.17 -6.72 -6.66
N LYS A 65 23.30 -5.73 -6.43
CA LYS A 65 22.35 -5.76 -5.32
C LYS A 65 21.38 -6.94 -5.46
N VAL A 66 21.33 -7.78 -4.43
CA VAL A 66 20.53 -9.00 -4.36
C VAL A 66 19.09 -8.67 -3.98
N MET A 67 18.16 -9.26 -4.73
CA MET A 67 16.72 -9.16 -4.51
C MET A 67 16.23 -10.51 -4.02
N LEU A 68 15.65 -10.54 -2.81
CA LEU A 68 15.13 -11.75 -2.17
C LEU A 68 13.61 -11.76 -2.16
N LEU A 69 13.00 -10.58 -2.10
CA LEU A 69 11.55 -10.42 -2.15
C LEU A 69 11.03 -10.51 -3.58
N ASP A 70 9.76 -10.87 -3.72
CA ASP A 70 9.09 -10.77 -5.01
C ASP A 70 9.00 -9.30 -5.48
N MET A 71 8.84 -9.11 -6.79
CA MET A 71 8.80 -7.77 -7.41
C MET A 71 7.64 -6.92 -6.86
N LYS A 72 6.50 -7.54 -6.56
CA LYS A 72 5.31 -6.81 -6.09
C LYS A 72 5.53 -6.27 -4.68
N ARG A 73 6.07 -7.10 -3.79
CA ARG A 73 6.39 -6.82 -2.39
C ARG A 73 7.51 -5.80 -2.29
N SER A 74 8.58 -5.96 -3.05
CA SER A 74 9.67 -4.99 -3.13
C SER A 74 9.16 -3.62 -3.58
N ASN A 75 8.34 -3.56 -4.65
CA ASN A 75 7.75 -2.30 -5.12
C ASN A 75 6.83 -1.65 -4.08
N GLN A 76 5.98 -2.43 -3.39
CA GLN A 76 5.10 -1.91 -2.34
C GLN A 76 5.88 -1.24 -1.19
N ILE A 77 6.98 -1.87 -0.76
CA ILE A 77 7.86 -1.32 0.28
C ILE A 77 8.57 -0.07 -0.24
N GLN A 78 9.09 -0.09 -1.47
CA GLN A 78 9.76 1.07 -2.06
C GLN A 78 8.83 2.28 -2.24
N ILE A 79 7.55 2.06 -2.58
CA ILE A 79 6.54 3.12 -2.62
C ILE A 79 6.35 3.75 -1.24
N THR A 80 6.31 2.91 -0.19
CA THR A 80 6.20 3.39 1.19
C THR A 80 7.44 4.18 1.60
N LEU A 81 8.64 3.68 1.30
CA LEU A 81 9.91 4.35 1.54
C LEU A 81 10.02 5.72 0.84
N ALA A 82 9.47 5.84 -0.37
CA ALA A 82 9.50 7.09 -1.11
C ALA A 82 8.83 8.25 -0.35
N LYS A 83 7.85 7.97 0.51
CA LYS A 83 7.16 8.98 1.33
C LYS A 83 8.00 9.54 2.48
N PHE A 84 9.05 8.82 2.89
CA PHE A 84 9.92 9.20 4.00
C PHE A 84 11.23 9.81 3.53
N LYS A 85 11.48 9.94 2.22
CA LYS A 85 12.67 10.62 1.71
C LYS A 85 12.68 12.09 2.16
N PRO A 86 13.84 12.64 2.56
CA PRO A 86 15.20 12.10 2.42
C PRO A 86 15.68 11.19 3.57
N ALA A 87 14.81 10.79 4.50
CA ALA A 87 15.24 10.06 5.67
C ALA A 87 15.75 8.64 5.38
N THR A 88 16.67 8.17 6.22
CA THR A 88 17.23 6.83 6.16
C THR A 88 16.32 5.80 6.83
N ASN A 89 16.48 4.51 6.50
CA ASN A 89 15.72 3.44 7.13
C ASN A 89 15.89 3.42 8.66
N ALA A 90 17.12 3.71 9.13
CA ALA A 90 17.42 3.84 10.55
C ALA A 90 16.68 5.02 11.22
N GLN A 91 16.56 6.16 10.53
CA GLN A 91 15.78 7.29 11.03
C GLN A 91 14.29 6.97 11.11
N VAL A 92 13.74 6.26 10.12
CA VAL A 92 12.33 5.80 10.16
C VAL A 92 12.12 4.83 11.33
N ARG A 93 13.03 3.88 11.54
CA ARG A 93 13.02 2.99 12.72
C ARG A 93 13.04 3.78 14.03
N GLU A 94 13.94 4.75 14.14
CA GLU A 94 14.08 5.58 15.34
C GLU A 94 12.80 6.40 15.59
N ALA A 95 12.20 6.97 14.56
CA ALA A 95 10.93 7.68 14.66
C ALA A 95 9.78 6.77 15.13
N ILE A 96 9.73 5.51 14.68
CA ILE A 96 8.77 4.52 15.21
C ILE A 96 9.04 4.23 16.69
N LEU A 97 10.30 4.10 17.10
CA LEU A 97 10.67 3.83 18.49
C LEU A 97 10.34 4.99 19.42
N LYS A 98 10.58 6.23 18.95
CA LYS A 98 10.34 7.48 19.69
C LYS A 98 8.91 8.02 19.57
N LEU A 99 8.08 7.42 18.71
CA LEU A 99 6.73 7.92 18.38
C LEU A 99 6.77 9.38 17.90
N ASP A 100 7.70 9.66 16.97
CA ASP A 100 7.95 11.00 16.44
C ASP A 100 6.87 11.44 15.45
N GLU A 101 6.03 12.37 15.91
CA GLU A 101 4.88 12.92 15.18
C GLU A 101 5.29 13.87 14.06
N SER A 102 6.51 14.41 14.10
CA SER A 102 7.01 15.32 13.05
C SER A 102 7.32 14.58 11.75
N MET A 103 7.75 13.32 11.87
CA MET A 103 8.15 12.48 10.76
C MET A 103 7.04 11.51 10.32
N ILE A 104 6.33 10.90 11.28
CA ILE A 104 5.33 9.88 11.01
C ILE A 104 3.94 10.45 11.28
N ARG A 105 3.18 10.66 10.20
CA ARG A 105 1.78 11.08 10.25
C ARG A 105 0.83 9.89 10.31
N GLN A 106 -0.39 10.15 10.76
CA GLN A 106 -1.43 9.13 10.91
C GLN A 106 -1.73 8.40 9.58
N GLU A 107 -1.64 9.10 8.45
CA GLU A 107 -1.82 8.56 7.09
C GLU A 107 -0.74 7.56 6.66
N ASN A 108 0.44 7.62 7.26
CA ASN A 108 1.59 6.77 6.92
C ASN A 108 1.56 5.44 7.70
N LEU A 109 0.92 5.42 8.87
CA LEU A 109 0.91 4.26 9.78
C LEU A 109 0.28 2.99 9.18
N PRO A 110 -0.83 3.05 8.41
CA PRO A 110 -1.35 1.87 7.73
C PRO A 110 -0.34 1.26 6.76
N GLN A 111 0.36 2.09 5.99
CA GLN A 111 1.33 1.62 5.00
C GLN A 111 2.57 1.02 5.67
N LEU A 112 3.06 1.64 6.76
CA LEU A 112 4.13 1.08 7.58
C LEU A 112 3.74 -0.27 8.19
N ARG A 113 2.49 -0.42 8.63
CA ARG A 113 1.97 -1.69 9.15
C ARG A 113 1.90 -2.75 8.05
N ASP A 114 1.46 -2.40 6.85
CA ASP A 114 1.37 -3.33 5.73
C ASP A 114 2.77 -3.74 5.21
N CYS A 115 3.80 -2.92 5.48
CA CYS A 115 5.20 -3.24 5.25
C CYS A 115 5.88 -3.99 6.41
N ALA A 116 5.13 -4.41 7.44
CA ALA A 116 5.69 -5.23 8.50
C ALA A 116 6.23 -6.55 7.90
N PRO A 117 7.46 -6.97 8.27
CA PRO A 117 8.03 -8.21 7.79
C PRO A 117 7.25 -9.40 8.37
N THR A 118 6.96 -10.39 7.53
CA THR A 118 6.39 -11.67 7.93
C THR A 118 7.45 -12.58 8.57
N ALA A 119 7.04 -13.60 9.32
CA ALA A 119 7.99 -14.53 9.95
C ALA A 119 8.90 -15.23 8.91
N GLU A 120 8.34 -15.60 7.76
CA GLU A 120 9.08 -16.20 6.64
C GLU A 120 10.10 -15.22 6.05
N GLU A 121 9.70 -13.96 5.82
CA GLU A 121 10.60 -12.91 5.35
C GLU A 121 11.73 -12.63 6.36
N GLN A 122 11.42 -12.63 7.66
CA GLN A 122 12.41 -12.45 8.72
C GLN A 122 13.44 -13.57 8.73
N GLU A 123 13.00 -14.83 8.66
CA GLU A 123 13.89 -15.98 8.64
C GLU A 123 14.77 -16.00 7.38
N MET A 124 14.19 -15.70 6.21
CA MET A 124 14.92 -15.61 4.95
C MET A 124 16.00 -14.52 5.00
N LEU A 125 15.65 -13.34 5.50
CA LEU A 125 16.57 -12.21 5.60
C LEU A 125 17.67 -12.48 6.64
N GLN A 126 17.35 -13.12 7.76
CA GLN A 126 18.33 -13.49 8.78
C GLN A 126 19.35 -14.49 8.24
N LYS A 127 18.88 -15.57 7.59
CA LYS A 127 19.74 -16.58 6.95
C LYS A 127 20.71 -15.99 5.94
N TYR A 128 20.28 -14.95 5.20
CA TYR A 128 21.15 -14.25 4.26
C TYR A 128 22.25 -13.46 4.98
N ILE A 129 21.92 -12.73 6.05
CA ILE A 129 22.89 -11.89 6.77
C ILE A 129 23.91 -12.71 7.54
N ASP A 130 23.54 -13.90 7.99
CA ASP A 130 24.45 -14.80 8.68
C ASP A 130 25.63 -15.24 7.77
N GLY A 131 25.47 -15.15 6.44
CA GLY A 131 26.51 -15.49 5.46
C GLY A 131 27.05 -14.32 4.62
N GLU A 132 26.26 -13.27 4.39
CA GLU A 132 26.59 -12.17 3.46
C GLU A 132 26.27 -10.79 4.05
N PRO A 133 27.01 -9.73 3.69
CA PRO A 133 26.78 -8.39 4.22
C PRO A 133 25.44 -7.78 3.75
N SER A 134 24.73 -7.10 4.65
CA SER A 134 23.42 -6.46 4.40
C SER A 134 23.46 -5.37 3.33
N ASP A 135 24.62 -4.77 3.05
CA ASP A 135 24.79 -3.72 2.04
C ASP A 135 24.56 -4.21 0.61
N ARG A 136 24.65 -5.53 0.40
CA ARG A 136 24.35 -6.17 -0.89
C ARG A 136 22.86 -6.28 -1.15
N LEU A 137 21.99 -6.06 -0.16
CA LEU A 137 20.55 -6.16 -0.34
C LEU A 137 19.96 -4.93 -1.05
N GLN A 138 18.83 -5.13 -1.74
CA GLN A 138 18.04 -4.03 -2.28
C GLN A 138 17.41 -3.18 -1.14
N PRO A 139 17.02 -1.92 -1.40
CA PRO A 139 16.52 -1.02 -0.37
C PRO A 139 15.28 -1.53 0.40
N ALA A 140 14.44 -2.35 -0.22
CA ALA A 140 13.25 -2.92 0.41
C ALA A 140 13.63 -3.93 1.50
N GLU A 141 14.55 -4.84 1.19
CA GLU A 141 15.10 -5.84 2.10
C GLU A 141 15.86 -5.17 3.26
N GLN A 142 16.67 -4.15 2.98
CA GLN A 142 17.33 -3.33 4.00
C GLN A 142 16.32 -2.66 4.95
N PHE A 143 15.18 -2.20 4.43
CA PHE A 143 14.12 -1.65 5.26
C PHE A 143 13.44 -2.70 6.13
N LEU A 144 13.13 -3.88 5.57
CA LEU A 144 12.52 -4.96 6.35
C LEU A 144 13.41 -5.42 7.51
N LEU A 145 14.74 -5.41 7.34
CA LEU A 145 15.68 -5.71 8.41
C LEU A 145 15.63 -4.71 9.55
N GLU A 146 15.64 -3.42 9.22
CA GLU A 146 15.47 -2.36 10.21
C GLU A 146 14.14 -2.51 10.95
N MET A 147 13.06 -2.82 10.24
CA MET A 147 11.74 -3.06 10.83
C MET A 147 11.67 -4.34 11.67
N ALA A 148 12.38 -5.41 11.29
CA ALA A 148 12.44 -6.66 12.03
C ALA A 148 13.13 -6.51 13.39
N SER A 149 14.10 -5.57 13.48
CA SER A 149 14.75 -5.23 14.76
C SER A 149 13.81 -4.55 15.77
N VAL A 150 12.65 -4.05 15.33
CA VAL A 150 11.67 -3.38 16.19
C VAL A 150 10.80 -4.42 16.88
N LEU A 151 11.05 -4.60 18.17
CA LEU A 151 10.22 -5.46 19.02
C LEU A 151 8.76 -5.01 19.02
N ARG A 152 7.86 -5.95 18.73
CA ARG A 152 6.40 -5.76 18.71
C ARG A 152 5.98 -4.60 17.81
N LEU A 153 6.53 -4.53 16.59
CA LEU A 153 6.24 -3.49 15.61
C LEU A 153 4.74 -3.25 15.40
N GLY A 154 3.95 -4.30 15.19
CA GLY A 154 2.50 -4.20 14.97
C GLY A 154 1.76 -3.45 16.10
N PRO A 155 1.82 -3.94 17.35
CA PRO A 155 1.26 -3.24 18.50
C PRO A 155 1.78 -1.81 18.66
N ARG A 156 3.07 -1.57 18.43
CA ARG A 156 3.67 -0.23 18.54
C ARG A 156 3.08 0.75 17.53
N LEU A 157 2.94 0.35 16.26
CA LEU A 157 2.29 1.16 15.23
C LEU A 157 0.81 1.40 15.54
N GLN A 158 0.11 0.42 16.12
CA GLN A 158 -1.28 0.59 16.56
C GLN A 158 -1.42 1.59 17.71
N CYS A 159 -0.54 1.51 18.72
CA CYS A 159 -0.47 2.49 19.80
C CYS A 159 -0.18 3.88 19.25
N PHE A 160 0.77 4.00 18.31
CA PHE A 160 1.10 5.27 17.69
C PHE A 160 -0.09 5.88 16.93
N ASN A 161 -0.80 5.06 16.15
CA ASN A 161 -1.99 5.50 15.42
C ASN A 161 -3.08 5.99 16.37
N SER A 162 -3.24 5.30 17.51
CA SER A 162 -4.20 5.69 18.53
C SER A 162 -3.80 7.02 19.19
N LYS A 163 -2.51 7.22 19.49
CA LYS A 163 -1.97 8.47 20.04
C LYS A 163 -2.27 9.67 19.13
N LEU A 164 -1.91 9.57 17.84
CA LEU A 164 -2.11 10.65 16.86
C LEU A 164 -3.59 11.01 16.67
N GLY A 165 -4.47 10.00 16.64
CA GLY A 165 -5.91 10.22 16.44
C GLY A 165 -6.70 10.52 17.72
N PHE A 166 -6.09 10.45 18.91
CA PHE A 166 -6.83 10.50 20.17
C PHE A 166 -7.48 11.87 20.39
N ALA A 167 -6.73 12.95 20.22
CA ALA A 167 -7.23 14.31 20.49
C ALA A 167 -8.44 14.67 19.61
N ALA A 168 -8.37 14.36 18.31
CA ALA A 168 -9.48 14.58 17.38
C ALA A 168 -10.72 13.76 17.79
N ARG A 169 -10.56 12.45 18.02
CA ARG A 169 -11.67 11.57 18.44
C ARG A 169 -12.28 12.01 19.76
N TYR A 170 -11.46 12.43 20.72
CA TYR A 170 -11.92 12.92 22.01
C TYR A 170 -12.76 14.20 21.83
N SER A 171 -12.26 15.16 21.06
CA SER A 171 -12.97 16.42 20.76
C SER A 171 -14.31 16.16 20.10
N ASP A 172 -14.35 15.28 19.10
CA ASP A 172 -15.58 14.92 18.39
C ASP A 172 -16.61 14.28 19.33
N CYS A 173 -16.18 13.31 20.14
CA CYS A 173 -17.05 12.68 21.13
C CYS A 173 -17.56 13.70 22.16
N GLN A 174 -16.69 14.59 22.65
CA GLN A 174 -17.05 15.62 23.61
C GLN A 174 -18.09 16.59 23.02
N ALA A 175 -17.93 16.99 21.77
CA ALA A 175 -18.87 17.85 21.07
C ALA A 175 -20.25 17.18 20.94
N GLN A 176 -20.30 15.90 20.54
CA GLN A 176 -21.55 15.14 20.44
C GLN A 176 -22.27 15.01 21.79
N VAL A 177 -21.54 14.63 22.84
CA VAL A 177 -22.11 14.51 24.19
C VAL A 177 -22.63 15.86 24.69
N SER A 178 -21.87 16.94 24.44
CA SER A 178 -22.27 18.29 24.84
C SER A 178 -23.52 18.76 24.10
N ALA A 179 -23.61 18.49 22.79
CA ALA A 179 -24.79 18.83 21.99
C ALA A 179 -26.05 18.15 22.53
N VAL A 180 -25.99 16.84 22.80
CA VAL A 180 -27.12 16.09 23.37
C VAL A 180 -27.47 16.59 24.78
N SER A 181 -26.47 16.79 25.63
CA SER A 181 -26.68 17.31 27.00
C SER A 181 -27.36 18.68 26.97
N ASN A 182 -26.92 19.57 26.08
CA ASN A 182 -27.49 20.90 25.93
C ASN A 182 -28.91 20.86 25.37
N ALA A 183 -29.18 20.01 24.37
CA ALA A 183 -30.53 19.82 23.83
C ALA A 183 -31.50 19.30 24.91
N VAL A 184 -31.09 18.28 25.67
CA VAL A 184 -31.89 17.73 26.77
C VAL A 184 -32.18 18.79 27.84
N LYS A 185 -31.16 19.57 28.24
CA LYS A 185 -31.32 20.66 29.19
C LYS A 185 -32.30 21.71 28.66
N ALA A 186 -32.12 22.18 27.43
CA ALA A 186 -32.95 23.20 26.81
C ALA A 186 -34.43 22.78 26.73
N VAL A 187 -34.71 21.54 26.32
CA VAL A 187 -36.08 20.99 26.28
C VAL A 187 -36.67 20.89 27.68
N ARG A 188 -35.92 20.34 28.66
CA ARG A 188 -36.41 20.16 30.04
C ARG A 188 -36.67 21.48 30.74
N SER A 189 -35.84 22.49 30.52
CA SER A 189 -35.97 23.81 31.16
C SER A 189 -36.90 24.77 30.41
N SER A 190 -37.35 24.44 29.20
CA SER A 190 -38.21 25.33 28.42
C SER A 190 -39.60 25.49 29.04
N ARG A 191 -39.85 26.66 29.63
CA ARG A 191 -41.18 27.05 30.11
C ARG A 191 -42.16 27.25 28.96
N VAL A 192 -41.70 27.82 27.85
CA VAL A 192 -42.52 28.08 26.66
C VAL A 192 -43.07 26.78 26.08
N LEU A 193 -42.22 25.75 25.95
CA LEU A 193 -42.66 24.43 25.49
C LEU A 193 -43.73 23.83 26.40
N ARG A 194 -43.57 23.96 27.73
CA ARG A 194 -44.56 23.49 28.71
C ARG A 194 -45.90 24.22 28.55
N THR A 195 -45.86 25.54 28.41
CA THR A 195 -47.08 26.34 28.21
C THR A 195 -47.79 25.99 26.91
N LEU A 196 -47.04 25.79 25.81
CA LEU A 196 -47.60 25.37 24.52
C LEU A 196 -48.30 24.01 24.62
N LEU A 197 -47.63 23.01 25.21
CA LEU A 197 -48.22 21.68 25.42
C LEU A 197 -49.48 21.75 26.30
N ALA A 198 -49.48 22.59 27.33
CA ALA A 198 -50.66 22.81 28.17
C ALA A 198 -51.83 23.45 27.40
N LEU A 199 -51.55 24.39 26.50
CA LEU A 199 -52.57 25.02 25.65
C LEU A 199 -53.16 24.01 24.65
N LEU A 200 -52.31 23.23 23.97
CA LEU A 200 -52.75 22.17 23.07
C LEU A 200 -53.62 21.14 23.79
N LEU A 201 -53.23 20.73 24.99
CA LEU A 201 -54.01 19.80 25.82
C LEU A 201 -55.38 20.38 26.20
N LYS A 202 -55.47 21.68 26.49
CA LYS A 202 -56.76 22.34 26.73
C LYS A 202 -57.61 22.35 25.47
N CYS A 203 -57.06 22.78 24.34
CA CYS A 203 -57.80 22.85 23.08
C CYS A 203 -58.32 21.50 22.60
N GLY A 204 -57.55 20.43 22.75
CA GLY A 204 -57.97 19.08 22.31
C GLY A 204 -58.99 18.39 23.21
N ASN A 205 -59.23 18.93 24.42
CA ASN A 205 -60.24 18.43 25.36
C ASN A 205 -61.51 19.31 25.39
N VAL A 206 -61.61 20.30 24.48
CA VAL A 206 -62.85 21.06 24.21
C VAL A 206 -63.65 20.31 23.16
#